data_AF-A0A8J3P8U7-F1
#
_entry.id   AF-A0A8J3P8U7-F1
#
_cell.length_a   1.000
_cell.length_b   1.000
_cell.length_c   1.000
_cell.angle_alpha   90.00
_cell.angle_beta   90.00
_cell.angle_gamma   90.00
#
_symmetry.space_group_name_H-M   'P 1'
#
loop_
_entity.id
_entity.type
_entity.pdbx_description
1 polymer ?
#
loop_
_entity_poly.entity_id
_entity_poly.type
_entity_poly.pdbx_seq_one_letter_code
_entity_poly.pdbx_strand_id
1 'polypeptide(L)' 'MQSGMTDHSPEEYEPIEPAGGTDLEHTRDEAHRDEQRRHEDTERLTEEHRDPRNPPEPFSGSEH' A
#
# COMPACT_ATOMS: atom_id res chain seq x y z
N MET A 1 50.15 16.02 -27.99
CA MET A 1 49.30 16.56 -26.90
C MET A 1 47.90 16.02 -27.13
N GLN A 2 47.54 14.94 -26.44
CA GLN A 2 46.17 14.40 -26.42
C GLN A 2 45.50 14.99 -25.18
N SER A 3 44.55 15.89 -25.39
CA SER A 3 43.74 16.47 -24.32
C SER A 3 42.28 16.46 -24.76
N GLY A 4 41.40 16.02 -23.87
CA GLY A 4 39.96 16.16 -24.01
C GLY A 4 39.20 14.85 -23.93
N MET A 5 39.35 14.11 -22.82
CA MET A 5 38.28 13.20 -22.38
C MET A 5 37.13 14.13 -21.99
N THR A 6 36.11 14.27 -22.85
CA THR A 6 34.86 14.92 -22.44
C THR A 6 34.25 14.06 -21.35
N ASP A 7 34.37 14.54 -20.12
CA ASP A 7 33.66 14.04 -18.95
C ASP A 7 32.16 14.26 -19.19
N HIS A 8 31.50 13.23 -19.72
CA HIS A 8 30.04 13.23 -19.85
C HIS A 8 29.48 12.88 -18.47
N SER A 9 29.38 13.88 -17.60
CA SER A 9 28.53 13.77 -16.41
C SER A 9 27.11 13.41 -16.88
N PRO A 10 26.49 12.33 -16.36
CA PRO A 10 25.13 11.99 -16.73
C PRO A 10 24.22 13.18 -16.41
N GLU A 11 23.31 13.50 -17.32
CA GLU A 11 22.29 14.50 -17.05
C GLU A 11 21.52 14.05 -15.81
N GLU A 12 21.49 14.91 -14.78
CA GLU A 12 20.74 14.65 -13.57
C GLU A 12 19.26 14.53 -13.94
N TYR A 13 18.61 13.47 -13.44
CA TYR A 13 17.19 13.24 -13.69
C TYR A 13 16.37 14.33 -13.00
N GLU A 14 15.61 15.11 -13.77
CA GLU A 14 14.59 15.99 -13.19
C GLU A 14 13.38 15.15 -12.74
N PRO A 15 12.92 15.27 -11.48
CA PRO A 15 11.73 14.57 -11.02
C PRO A 15 10.51 14.96 -11.87
N ILE A 16 9.89 13.96 -12.51
CA ILE A 16 8.65 14.16 -13.26
C ILE A 16 7.54 14.45 -12.25
N GLU A 17 6.97 15.65 -12.31
CA GLU A 17 5.78 15.97 -11.54
C GLU A 17 4.61 15.08 -11.99
N PRO A 18 3.90 14.40 -11.07
CA PRO A 18 2.75 13.59 -11.43
C PRO A 18 1.69 14.49 -12.06
N ALA A 19 1.31 14.20 -13.31
CA ALA A 19 0.39 15.00 -14.12
C ALA A 19 -1.07 15.04 -13.63
N GLY A 20 -1.34 14.71 -12.36
CA GLY A 20 -2.67 14.55 -11.78
C GLY A 20 -2.90 15.43 -10.56
N GLY A 21 -3.22 16.72 -10.77
CA GLY A 21 -3.40 17.72 -9.72
C GLY A 21 -4.68 17.62 -8.87
N THR A 22 -5.43 16.52 -8.95
CA THR A 22 -6.65 16.28 -8.13
C THR A 22 -6.89 14.79 -7.86
N ASP A 23 -6.35 13.91 -8.71
CA ASP A 23 -6.50 12.44 -8.61
C ASP A 23 -5.82 11.84 -7.36
N LEU A 24 -4.74 12.47 -6.88
CA LEU A 24 -4.04 12.02 -5.67
C LEU A 24 -4.85 12.22 -4.39
N GLU A 25 -5.68 13.27 -4.33
CA GLU A 25 -6.53 13.53 -3.17
C GLU A 25 -7.73 12.59 -3.16
N HIS A 26 -8.33 12.34 -4.33
CA HIS A 26 -9.42 11.38 -4.50
C HIS A 26 -8.99 9.95 -4.22
N THR A 27 -7.81 9.53 -4.69
CA THR A 27 -7.27 8.19 -4.41
C THR A 27 -6.90 8.03 -2.94
N ARG A 28 -6.35 9.07 -2.30
CA ARG A 28 -6.07 9.06 -0.85
C ARG A 28 -7.35 8.96 -0.01
N ASP A 29 -8.38 9.71 -0.37
CA ASP A 29 -9.67 9.68 0.32
C ASP A 29 -10.39 8.33 0.11
N GLU A 30 -10.36 7.77 -1.09
CA GLU A 30 -10.92 6.44 -1.36
C GLU A 30 -10.15 5.32 -0.64
N ALA A 31 -8.81 5.38 -0.64
CA ALA A 31 -7.99 4.41 0.10
C ALA A 31 -8.31 4.45 1.60
N HIS A 32 -8.47 5.65 2.17
CA HIS A 32 -8.85 5.80 3.57
C HIS A 32 -10.28 5.30 3.85
N ARG A 33 -11.25 5.54 2.95
CA ARG A 33 -12.59 4.92 3.08
C ARG A 33 -12.53 3.41 3.03
N ASP A 34 -11.71 2.84 2.15
CA ASP A 34 -11.55 1.40 2.03
C ASP A 34 -10.93 0.77 3.27
N GLU A 35 -9.91 1.41 3.85
CA GLU A 35 -9.32 1.01 5.12
C GLU A 35 -10.34 1.03 6.26
N GLN A 36 -11.19 2.05 6.32
CA GLN A 36 -12.24 2.15 7.33
C GLN A 36 -13.29 1.03 7.18
N ARG A 37 -13.67 0.67 5.95
CA ARG A 37 -14.54 -0.49 5.69
C ARG A 37 -13.89 -1.79 6.16
N ARG A 38 -12.62 -2.02 5.77
CA ARG A 38 -11.85 -3.20 6.21
C ARG A 38 -11.72 -3.27 7.74
N HIS A 39 -11.56 -2.13 8.40
CA HIS A 39 -11.52 -2.07 9.85
C HIS A 39 -12.85 -2.50 10.47
N GLU A 40 -13.98 -1.96 10.00
CA GLU A 40 -15.32 -2.34 10.46
C GLU A 40 -15.60 -3.83 10.23
N ASP A 41 -15.28 -4.37 9.06
CA ASP A 41 -15.42 -5.81 8.77
C ASP A 41 -14.56 -6.66 9.72
N THR A 42 -13.33 -6.22 10.00
CA THR A 42 -12.44 -6.90 10.96
C THR A 42 -13.01 -6.84 12.38
N GLU A 43 -13.53 -5.69 12.81
CA GLU A 43 -14.18 -5.55 14.12
C GLU A 43 -15.41 -6.46 14.24
N ARG A 44 -16.22 -6.56 13.18
CA ARG A 44 -17.39 -7.46 13.15
C ARG A 44 -16.99 -8.94 13.23
N LEU A 45 -15.97 -9.36 12.49
CA LEU A 45 -15.45 -10.73 12.54
C LEU A 45 -14.82 -11.04 13.91
N THR A 46 -14.09 -10.09 14.50
CA THR A 46 -13.48 -10.28 15.82
C THR A 46 -14.50 -10.30 16.94
N GLU A 47 -15.60 -9.56 16.83
CA GLU A 47 -16.72 -9.63 17.78
C GLU A 47 -17.50 -10.95 17.64
N GLU A 48 -17.73 -11.42 16.41
CA GLU A 48 -18.31 -12.74 16.16
C GLU A 48 -17.44 -13.85 16.77
N HIS A 49 -16.12 -13.74 16.65
CA HIS A 49 -15.15 -14.66 17.21
C HIS A 49 -15.06 -14.63 18.75
N ARG A 50 -15.48 -13.54 19.39
CA ARG A 50 -15.66 -13.48 20.85
C ARG A 50 -16.92 -14.19 21.33
N ASP A 51 -17.88 -14.45 20.44
CA ASP A 51 -19.05 -15.25 20.79
C ASP A 51 -18.59 -16.69 21.10
N PRO A 52 -18.77 -17.18 22.34
CA PRO A 52 -18.38 -18.55 22.71
C PRO A 52 -19.08 -19.63 21.87
N ARG A 53 -20.14 -19.27 21.13
CA ARG A 53 -20.88 -20.15 20.24
C ARG A 53 -20.29 -20.23 18.83
N ASN A 54 -19.38 -19.32 18.46
CA ASN A 54 -18.68 -19.28 17.17
C ASN A 54 -17.16 -19.33 17.40
N PRO A 55 -16.60 -20.47 17.84
CA PRO A 55 -15.17 -20.59 18.00
C PRO A 55 -14.46 -20.39 16.65
N PRO A 56 -13.21 -19.86 16.64
CA PRO A 56 -12.43 -19.78 15.42
C PRO A 56 -12.31 -21.15 14.78
N GLU A 57 -12.27 -21.18 13.44
CA GLU A 57 -11.77 -22.36 12.77
C GLU A 57 -10.33 -22.63 13.26
N PRO A 58 -10.01 -23.87 13.67
CA PRO A 58 -8.64 -24.21 14.02
C PRO A 58 -7.77 -23.96 12.78
N PHE A 59 -6.68 -23.20 12.98
CA PHE A 59 -5.71 -22.92 11.93
C PHE A 59 -5.19 -24.25 11.37
N SER A 60 -5.70 -24.68 10.21
CA SER A 60 -5.36 -25.97 9.59
C SER A 60 -4.07 -25.87 8.78
N GLY A 61 -3.06 -25.21 9.36
CA GLY A 61 -1.70 -25.12 8.83
C GLY A 61 -0.92 -26.38 9.14
N SER A 62 -1.32 -27.53 8.59
CA SER A 62 -0.46 -28.71 8.53
C SER A 62 0.54 -28.52 7.38
N GLU A 63 1.61 -27.78 7.64
CA GLU A 63 2.86 -27.94 6.89
C GLU A 63 3.68 -28.99 7.64
N HIS A 64 3.75 -30.20 7.09
CA HIS A 64 4.72 -31.25 7.44
C HIS A 64 5.69 -31.38 6.28
#